data_AF-A0A9D7ICC1-F1
#
_entry.id   AF-A0A9D7ICC1-F1
#
_cell.length_a   1.000
_cell.length_b   1.000
_cell.length_c   1.000
_cell.angle_alpha   90.00
_cell.angle_beta   90.00
_cell.angle_gamma   90.00
#
_symmetry.space_group_name_H-M   'P 1'
#
loop_
_entity.id
_entity.type
_entity.pdbx_description
1 polymer ?
#
loop_
_entity_poly.entity_id
_entity_poly.type
_entity_poly.pdbx_seq_one_letter_code
_entity_poly.pdbx_strand_id
1 'polypeptide(L)'
;MVEDLAANGIKVEVYGKGDKLLKAYYVGGTTPDERGTIMIMENAEQPYVTQIPSMVGAIRGRYAITGDDWRDKALFSMKPEDIRFVSIEYPRLKNRSFILERSGEEFNIRPFYEVTPTINTPYKKGSGEQFLEGFEGIIIEAFENDNPLRDSITQRIPFSIITLKTKSGEDLTLRMHPAISSNRFLETGPPVYEHYLVEASPSNDFMLVQDRIVSRIHWGYDFFFVDQNKKETQSQ
;
A
#
# COMPACT_ATOMS: atom_id res chain seq x y z
N MET A 1 25.13 34.01 -2.51
CA MET A 1 25.20 32.56 -2.10
C MET A 1 24.53 32.37 -0.75
N VAL A 2 24.93 33.15 0.26
CA VAL A 2 24.24 33.17 1.56
C VAL A 2 22.84 33.78 1.44
N GLU A 3 22.61 34.76 0.56
CA GLU A 3 21.25 35.31 0.36
C GLU A 3 20.27 34.29 -0.22
N ASP A 4 20.71 33.40 -1.11
CA ASP A 4 19.85 32.36 -1.70
C ASP A 4 19.48 31.26 -0.68
N LEU A 5 20.44 30.88 0.19
CA LEU A 5 20.15 30.02 1.33
C LEU A 5 19.13 30.64 2.28
N ALA A 6 19.24 31.95 2.54
CA ALA A 6 18.31 32.67 3.41
C ALA A 6 16.92 32.84 2.79
N ALA A 7 16.82 32.98 1.46
CA ALA A 7 15.55 33.21 0.76
C ALA A 7 14.82 31.92 0.36
N ASN A 8 15.54 30.89 -0.10
CA ASN A 8 14.98 29.70 -0.75
C ASN A 8 15.46 28.37 -0.13
N GLY A 9 16.17 28.44 0.99
CA GLY A 9 16.77 27.29 1.66
C GLY A 9 15.72 26.38 2.31
N ILE A 10 15.94 25.07 2.21
CA ILE A 10 15.17 24.07 2.95
C ILE A 10 15.93 23.81 4.27
N LYS A 11 15.30 24.11 5.41
CA LYS A 11 15.83 23.72 6.72
C LYS A 11 15.58 22.24 6.95
N VAL A 12 16.63 21.49 7.26
CA VAL A 12 16.55 20.07 7.61
C VAL A 12 16.98 19.91 9.05
N GLU A 13 16.14 19.23 9.83
CA GLU A 13 16.39 18.92 11.24
C GLU A 13 16.28 17.41 11.44
N VAL A 14 17.33 16.83 12.02
CA VAL A 14 17.42 15.40 12.30
C VAL A 14 17.31 15.20 13.79
N TYR A 15 16.26 14.48 14.20
CA TYR A 15 15.95 14.20 15.60
C TYR A 15 16.29 12.76 15.96
N GLY A 16 16.77 12.57 17.18
CA GLY A 16 17.02 11.27 17.80
C GLY A 16 15.94 10.89 18.79
N LYS A 17 16.20 9.86 19.59
CA LYS A 17 15.28 9.41 20.64
C LYS A 17 14.94 10.55 21.62
N GLY A 18 13.65 10.69 21.93
CA GLY A 18 13.14 11.72 22.85
C GLY A 18 13.21 13.14 22.28
N ASP A 19 12.97 13.29 20.97
CA ASP A 19 12.96 14.57 20.25
C ASP A 19 14.23 15.40 20.39
N LYS A 20 15.35 14.73 20.65
CA LYS A 20 16.65 15.38 20.77
C LYS A 20 17.14 15.78 19.38
N LEU A 21 17.29 17.07 19.12
CA LEU A 21 17.94 17.56 17.90
C LEU A 21 19.39 17.04 17.83
N LEU A 22 19.69 16.23 16.82
CA LEU A 22 21.02 15.67 16.57
C LEU A 22 21.81 16.54 15.59
N LYS A 23 21.12 17.08 14.58
CA LYS A 23 21.75 17.85 13.51
C LYS A 23 20.73 18.76 12.84
N ALA A 24 21.16 19.98 12.51
CA ALA A 24 20.40 20.88 11.67
C ALA A 24 21.31 21.48 10.60
N TYR A 25 20.76 21.63 9.39
CA TYR A 25 21.47 22.23 8.26
C TYR A 25 20.47 22.79 7.24
N TYR A 26 20.97 23.64 6.35
CA TYR A 26 20.20 24.30 5.31
C TYR A 26 20.66 23.82 3.94
N VAL A 27 19.69 23.48 3.09
CA VAL A 27 19.91 23.06 1.71
C VAL A 27 19.51 24.19 0.77
N GLY A 28 20.48 24.77 0.08
CA GLY A 28 20.29 25.89 -0.83
C GLY A 28 20.13 25.45 -2.29
N GLY A 29 20.37 26.40 -3.20
CA GLY A 29 20.37 26.16 -4.63
C GLY A 29 21.51 25.29 -5.15
N THR A 30 21.50 25.10 -6.46
CA THR A 30 22.54 24.37 -7.19
C THR A 30 23.70 25.30 -7.54
N THR A 31 24.90 24.75 -7.65
CA THR A 31 26.07 25.42 -8.24
C THR A 31 25.79 25.89 -9.69
N PRO A 32 26.46 26.95 -10.19
CA PRO A 32 26.22 27.48 -11.53
C PRO A 32 26.47 26.49 -12.69
N ASP A 33 27.31 25.48 -12.47
CA ASP A 33 27.57 24.41 -13.44
C ASP A 33 26.61 23.21 -13.27
N GLU A 34 25.64 23.32 -12.37
CA GLU A 34 24.63 22.32 -12.02
C GLU A 34 25.17 21.01 -11.41
N ARG A 35 26.45 20.95 -11.00
CA ARG A 35 27.10 19.68 -10.64
C ARG A 35 26.98 19.30 -9.16
N GLY A 36 26.57 20.23 -8.30
CA GLY A 36 26.39 20.01 -6.87
C GLY A 36 25.47 21.01 -6.19
N THR A 37 25.09 20.72 -4.95
CA THR A 37 24.16 21.53 -4.16
C THR A 37 24.89 22.26 -3.04
N ILE A 38 24.59 23.54 -2.85
CA ILE A 38 25.19 24.33 -1.77
C ILE A 38 24.44 24.02 -0.47
N MET A 39 25.17 23.63 0.58
CA MET A 39 24.59 23.35 1.90
C MET A 39 25.42 23.99 3.00
N ILE A 40 24.78 24.35 4.12
CA ILE A 40 25.46 24.90 5.30
C ILE A 40 24.91 24.29 6.58
N MET A 41 25.79 23.95 7.51
CA MET A 41 25.41 23.48 8.84
C MET A 41 24.80 24.61 9.66
N GLU A 42 23.80 24.33 10.50
CA GLU A 42 23.30 25.33 11.44
C GLU A 42 24.45 25.78 12.36
N ASN A 43 24.58 27.10 12.55
CA ASN A 43 25.69 27.77 13.26
C ASN A 43 27.07 27.69 12.59
N ALA A 44 27.18 27.22 11.34
CA ALA A 44 28.42 27.34 10.57
C ALA A 44 28.46 28.63 9.75
N GLU A 45 29.66 29.17 9.53
CA GLU A 45 29.87 30.37 8.71
C GLU A 45 30.10 30.03 7.23
N GLN A 46 30.64 28.84 6.95
CA GLN A 46 31.06 28.45 5.61
C GLN A 46 30.11 27.41 4.98
N PRO A 47 29.51 27.71 3.81
CA PRO A 47 28.79 26.72 3.03
C PRO A 47 29.73 25.81 2.24
N TYR A 48 29.26 24.61 1.91
CA TYR A 48 29.98 23.60 1.12
C TYR A 48 29.17 23.19 -0.11
N VAL A 49 29.88 22.83 -1.19
CA VAL A 49 29.28 22.13 -2.32
C VAL A 49 29.20 20.64 -2.00
N THR A 50 28.00 20.10 -2.05
CA THR A 50 27.67 18.72 -1.71
C THR A 50 27.26 17.94 -2.95
N GLN A 51 27.69 16.68 -3.01
CA GLN A 51 27.43 15.76 -4.12
C GLN A 51 27.34 14.32 -3.60
N ILE A 52 26.65 13.44 -4.34
CA ILE A 52 26.71 11.99 -4.11
C ILE A 52 27.90 11.46 -4.91
N PRO A 53 28.78 10.63 -4.30
CA PRO A 53 29.88 10.00 -5.04
C PRO A 53 29.39 9.31 -6.32
N SER A 54 30.10 9.51 -7.42
CA SER A 54 29.74 8.98 -8.75
C SER A 54 28.44 9.55 -9.37
N MET A 55 27.90 10.63 -8.82
CA MET A 55 26.77 11.36 -9.39
C MET A 55 27.18 12.78 -9.74
N VAL A 56 26.85 13.23 -10.95
CA VAL A 56 26.93 14.63 -11.35
C VAL A 56 25.53 15.20 -11.34
N GLY A 57 25.26 16.20 -10.49
CA GLY A 57 23.96 16.84 -10.43
C GLY A 57 23.58 17.36 -9.05
N ALA A 58 22.53 18.16 -9.01
CA ALA A 58 21.95 18.66 -7.77
C ALA A 58 21.31 17.53 -6.93
N ILE A 59 21.53 17.55 -5.62
CA ILE A 59 20.83 16.69 -4.67
C ILE A 59 19.64 17.37 -3.98
N ARG A 60 19.44 18.69 -4.21
CA ARG A 60 18.33 19.47 -3.67
C ARG A 60 16.96 18.80 -3.90
N GLY A 61 16.74 18.19 -5.06
CA GLY A 61 15.47 17.52 -5.38
C GLY A 61 15.06 16.44 -4.38
N ARG A 62 16.02 15.83 -3.68
CA ARG A 62 15.76 14.82 -2.64
C ARG A 62 15.20 15.41 -1.33
N TYR A 63 15.30 16.73 -1.17
CA TYR A 63 14.78 17.46 -0.02
C TYR A 63 13.46 18.16 -0.32
N ALA A 64 13.03 18.17 -1.59
CA ALA A 64 11.79 18.79 -2.05
C ALA A 64 10.59 17.84 -1.94
N ILE A 65 10.58 17.00 -0.90
CA ILE A 65 9.48 16.10 -0.56
C ILE A 65 8.61 16.83 0.47
N THR A 66 7.30 16.78 0.35
CA THR A 66 6.38 17.49 1.25
C THR A 66 5.19 16.62 1.64
N GLY A 67 4.65 16.85 2.83
CA GLY A 67 3.41 16.22 3.27
C GLY A 67 3.47 14.70 3.21
N ASP A 68 2.48 14.11 2.53
CA ASP A 68 2.31 12.66 2.47
C ASP A 68 3.45 11.92 1.74
N ASP A 69 4.23 12.59 0.89
CA ASP A 69 5.33 11.94 0.19
C ASP A 69 6.49 11.50 1.12
N TRP A 70 6.53 12.02 2.35
CA TRP A 70 7.45 11.56 3.40
C TRP A 70 7.00 10.29 4.11
N ARG A 71 5.72 9.95 4.02
CA ARG A 71 5.14 8.86 4.80
C ARG A 71 5.58 7.51 4.23
N ASP A 72 5.68 6.53 5.12
CA ASP A 72 5.89 5.15 4.71
C ASP A 72 4.74 4.72 3.78
N LYS A 73 5.10 4.10 2.66
CA LYS A 73 4.17 3.61 1.65
C LYS A 73 3.72 2.18 1.92
N ALA A 74 4.16 1.55 2.98
CA ALA A 74 3.66 0.23 3.40
C ALA A 74 2.17 0.31 3.76
N LEU A 75 1.32 -0.34 2.96
CA LEU A 75 -0.10 -0.55 3.26
C LEU A 75 -0.28 -1.72 4.23
N PHE A 76 0.46 -2.80 3.96
CA PHE A 76 0.55 -3.95 4.85
C PHE A 76 2.02 -4.36 4.99
N SER A 77 2.50 -4.32 6.23
CA SER A 77 3.84 -4.80 6.64
C SER A 77 3.74 -5.84 7.76
N MET A 78 2.54 -6.41 7.96
CA MET A 78 2.25 -7.37 9.02
C MET A 78 2.75 -8.76 8.64
N LYS A 79 3.23 -9.50 9.64
CA LYS A 79 3.57 -10.91 9.46
C LYS A 79 2.29 -11.75 9.44
N PRO A 80 2.20 -12.82 8.63
CA PRO A 80 1.05 -13.73 8.61
C PRO A 80 0.67 -14.26 10.00
N GLU A 81 1.69 -14.47 10.84
CA GLU A 81 1.54 -14.91 12.23
C GLU A 81 0.76 -13.94 13.11
N ASP A 82 0.77 -12.64 12.80
CA ASP A 82 0.10 -11.60 13.58
C ASP A 82 -1.36 -11.40 13.16
N ILE A 83 -1.77 -11.98 12.03
CA ILE A 83 -3.13 -11.86 11.50
C ILE A 83 -4.04 -12.90 12.16
N ARG A 84 -5.15 -12.44 12.74
CA ARG A 84 -6.16 -13.27 13.39
C ARG A 84 -7.41 -13.46 12.53
N PHE A 85 -7.79 -12.42 11.81
CA PHE A 85 -9.04 -12.37 11.03
C PHE A 85 -8.80 -11.61 9.73
N VAL A 86 -9.33 -12.14 8.65
CA VAL A 86 -9.45 -11.43 7.37
C VAL A 86 -10.84 -11.69 6.80
N SER A 87 -11.49 -10.65 6.28
CA SER A 87 -12.64 -10.81 5.40
C SER A 87 -12.41 -10.10 4.08
N ILE A 88 -12.68 -10.79 2.98
CA ILE A 88 -12.71 -10.20 1.64
C ILE A 88 -14.15 -10.22 1.15
N GLU A 89 -14.71 -9.04 0.94
CA GLU A 89 -16.05 -8.87 0.39
C GLU A 89 -15.95 -8.33 -1.04
N TYR A 90 -16.57 -9.02 -1.99
CA TYR A 90 -16.79 -8.53 -3.36
C TYR A 90 -18.28 -8.22 -3.54
N PRO A 91 -18.72 -6.96 -3.38
CA PRO A 91 -20.14 -6.62 -3.41
C PRO A 91 -20.88 -7.06 -4.68
N ARG A 92 -20.18 -7.12 -5.81
CA ARG A 92 -20.72 -7.56 -7.11
C ARG A 92 -20.64 -9.06 -7.35
N LEU A 93 -19.83 -9.80 -6.58
CA LEU A 93 -19.58 -11.25 -6.74
C LEU A 93 -19.69 -11.93 -5.38
N LYS A 94 -20.88 -11.86 -4.77
CA LYS A 94 -21.11 -12.29 -3.39
C LYS A 94 -20.67 -13.71 -3.08
N ASN A 95 -20.78 -14.62 -4.04
CA ASN A 95 -20.37 -16.02 -3.91
C ASN A 95 -18.85 -16.22 -3.79
N ARG A 96 -18.05 -15.20 -4.12
CA ARG A 96 -16.59 -15.21 -3.94
C ARG A 96 -16.13 -14.58 -2.64
N SER A 97 -17.02 -13.89 -1.93
CA SER A 97 -16.69 -13.25 -0.65
C SER A 97 -16.53 -14.26 0.47
N PHE A 98 -15.54 -14.09 1.33
CA PHE A 98 -15.24 -15.01 2.42
C PHE A 98 -14.71 -14.32 3.67
N ILE A 99 -14.73 -15.07 4.76
CA ILE A 99 -14.08 -14.78 6.03
C ILE A 99 -13.11 -15.91 6.31
N LEU A 100 -11.90 -15.55 6.72
CA LEU A 100 -10.87 -16.44 7.22
C LEU A 100 -10.54 -16.02 8.66
N GLU A 101 -10.72 -16.95 9.58
CA GLU A 101 -10.42 -16.80 11.00
C GLU A 101 -9.37 -17.83 11.41
N ARG A 102 -8.31 -17.38 12.08
CA ARG A 102 -7.28 -18.26 12.63
C ARG A 102 -7.64 -18.69 14.05
N SER A 103 -7.67 -20.00 14.30
CA SER A 103 -7.91 -20.60 15.62
C SER A 103 -6.76 -21.54 15.97
N GLY A 104 -5.67 -20.97 16.52
CA GLY A 104 -4.43 -21.72 16.77
C GLY A 104 -3.68 -22.00 15.47
N GLU A 105 -3.47 -23.28 15.17
CA GLU A 105 -2.85 -23.75 13.91
C GLU A 105 -3.87 -23.99 12.78
N GLU A 106 -5.17 -23.98 13.11
CA GLU A 106 -6.23 -24.21 12.14
C GLU A 106 -6.84 -22.91 11.63
N PHE A 107 -7.40 -22.99 10.43
CA PHE A 107 -8.15 -21.91 9.79
C PHE A 107 -9.61 -22.30 9.65
N ASN A 108 -10.50 -21.39 10.01
CA ASN A 108 -11.92 -21.47 9.72
C ASN A 108 -12.24 -20.53 8.56
N ILE A 109 -12.65 -21.09 7.41
CA ILE A 109 -12.93 -20.34 6.19
C ILE A 109 -14.40 -20.55 5.83
N ARG A 110 -15.16 -19.46 5.78
CA ARG A 110 -16.61 -19.47 5.62
C ARG A 110 -17.05 -18.39 4.64
N PRO A 111 -18.23 -18.51 4.00
CA PRO A 111 -18.72 -17.44 3.14
C PRO A 111 -18.97 -16.17 3.96
N PHE A 112 -18.77 -15.01 3.35
CA PHE A 112 -19.07 -13.74 4.00
C PHE A 112 -20.58 -13.50 4.11
N TYR A 113 -21.33 -13.79 3.05
CA TYR A 113 -22.77 -13.62 3.00
C TYR A 113 -23.49 -14.92 3.34
N GLU A 114 -24.46 -14.88 4.24
CA GLU A 114 -25.26 -16.04 4.67
C GLU A 114 -25.98 -16.77 3.52
N VAL A 115 -26.37 -16.04 2.48
CA VAL A 115 -27.01 -16.60 1.29
C VAL A 115 -26.08 -17.47 0.43
N THR A 116 -24.77 -17.40 0.67
CA THR A 116 -23.78 -18.18 -0.10
C THR A 116 -23.64 -19.56 0.53
N PRO A 117 -23.83 -20.65 -0.25
CA PRO A 117 -23.68 -22.00 0.28
C PRO A 117 -22.26 -22.29 0.80
N THR A 118 -22.16 -23.10 1.85
CA THR A 118 -20.88 -23.62 2.33
C THR A 118 -20.33 -24.68 1.37
N ILE A 119 -19.01 -24.74 1.25
CA ILE A 119 -18.33 -25.76 0.47
C ILE A 119 -17.91 -26.86 1.43
N ASN A 120 -18.40 -28.08 1.22
CA ASN A 120 -18.21 -29.20 2.17
C ASN A 120 -17.00 -30.08 1.83
N THR A 121 -16.05 -29.58 1.04
CA THR A 121 -14.77 -30.28 0.80
C THR A 121 -13.70 -29.82 1.78
N PRO A 122 -12.65 -30.62 2.02
CA PRO A 122 -11.51 -30.17 2.79
C PRO A 122 -10.81 -28.97 2.13
N TYR A 123 -10.17 -28.14 2.95
CA TYR A 123 -9.25 -27.12 2.47
C TYR A 123 -8.06 -27.76 1.75
N LYS A 124 -7.51 -27.07 0.76
CA LYS A 124 -6.17 -27.36 0.25
C LYS A 124 -5.16 -27.14 1.38
N LYS A 125 -4.28 -28.11 1.63
CA LYS A 125 -3.27 -28.01 2.69
C LYS A 125 -2.43 -26.74 2.50
N GLY A 126 -2.37 -25.90 3.53
CA GLY A 126 -1.60 -24.65 3.53
C GLY A 126 -2.25 -23.45 2.82
N SER A 127 -3.47 -23.57 2.28
CA SER A 127 -4.11 -22.47 1.55
C SER A 127 -4.40 -21.23 2.42
N GLY A 128 -4.75 -21.44 3.68
CA GLY A 128 -4.94 -20.34 4.64
C GLY A 128 -3.65 -19.56 4.88
N GLU A 129 -2.53 -20.25 5.11
CA GLU A 129 -1.23 -19.62 5.32
C GLU A 129 -0.76 -18.90 4.05
N GLN A 130 -0.84 -19.56 2.89
CA GLN A 130 -0.48 -18.98 1.59
C GLN A 130 -1.26 -17.69 1.30
N PHE A 131 -2.54 -17.64 1.67
CA PHE A 131 -3.34 -16.44 1.52
C PHE A 131 -2.85 -15.31 2.44
N LEU A 132 -2.54 -15.62 3.71
CA LEU A 132 -2.02 -14.64 4.66
C LEU A 132 -0.64 -14.10 4.28
N GLU A 133 0.24 -14.92 3.71
CA GLU A 133 1.52 -14.49 3.12
C GLU A 133 1.33 -13.41 2.04
N GLY A 134 0.19 -13.38 1.35
CA GLY A 134 -0.12 -12.36 0.34
C GLY A 134 -0.19 -10.93 0.90
N PHE A 135 -0.45 -10.77 2.21
CA PHE A 135 -0.48 -9.48 2.89
C PHE A 135 0.91 -8.92 3.20
N GLU A 136 1.97 -9.72 3.07
CA GLU A 136 3.31 -9.24 3.31
C GLU A 136 3.78 -8.30 2.17
N GLY A 137 4.29 -7.14 2.56
CA GLY A 137 4.95 -6.20 1.66
C GLY A 137 4.03 -5.58 0.61
N ILE A 138 2.75 -5.36 0.93
CA ILE A 138 1.88 -4.57 0.05
C ILE A 138 2.20 -3.10 0.29
N ILE A 139 2.62 -2.43 -0.78
CA ILE A 139 2.93 -0.99 -0.78
C ILE A 139 1.94 -0.24 -1.65
N ILE A 140 1.68 1.01 -1.29
CA ILE A 140 0.97 1.97 -2.12
C ILE A 140 1.94 2.67 -3.06
N GLU A 141 1.40 3.19 -4.17
CA GLU A 141 2.16 4.03 -5.09
C GLU A 141 2.24 5.46 -4.58
N ALA A 142 1.10 6.00 -4.12
CA ALA A 142 0.98 7.35 -3.63
C ALA A 142 -0.19 7.49 -2.65
N PHE A 143 -0.09 8.49 -1.77
CA PHE A 143 -1.25 9.03 -1.09
C PHE A 143 -1.96 10.00 -2.04
N GLU A 144 -3.29 9.93 -2.02
CA GLU A 144 -4.21 10.70 -2.85
C GLU A 144 -5.20 11.46 -1.95
N ASN A 145 -4.75 11.87 -0.75
CA ASN A 145 -5.61 12.45 0.27
C ASN A 145 -6.37 13.70 -0.20
N ASP A 146 -5.73 14.51 -1.04
CA ASP A 146 -6.28 15.73 -1.65
C ASP A 146 -6.95 15.49 -3.02
N ASN A 147 -7.22 14.23 -3.39
CA ASN A 147 -7.79 13.92 -4.69
C ASN A 147 -9.21 14.53 -4.83
N PRO A 148 -9.44 15.43 -5.80
CA PRO A 148 -10.70 16.16 -5.93
C PRO A 148 -11.90 15.26 -6.30
N LEU A 149 -11.64 14.03 -6.77
CA LEU A 149 -12.66 13.06 -7.13
C LEU A 149 -12.98 12.08 -5.98
N ARG A 150 -12.29 12.17 -4.84
CA ARG A 150 -12.44 11.25 -3.69
C ARG A 150 -13.91 10.99 -3.35
N ASP A 151 -14.69 12.04 -3.11
CA ASP A 151 -16.11 11.92 -2.74
C ASP A 151 -16.95 11.19 -3.80
N SER A 152 -16.71 11.48 -5.08
CA SER A 152 -17.42 10.81 -6.19
C SER A 152 -17.02 9.34 -6.30
N ILE A 153 -15.79 8.99 -5.94
CA ILE A 153 -15.27 7.63 -6.02
C ILE A 153 -15.77 6.79 -4.85
N THR A 154 -15.71 7.31 -3.62
CA THR A 154 -16.10 6.59 -2.39
C THR A 154 -17.60 6.31 -2.32
N GLN A 155 -18.43 7.11 -3.00
CA GLN A 155 -19.87 6.84 -3.13
C GLN A 155 -20.20 5.65 -4.05
N ARG A 156 -19.27 5.19 -4.89
CA ARG A 156 -19.49 4.05 -5.79
C ARG A 156 -19.37 2.75 -5.01
N ILE A 157 -20.05 1.72 -5.50
CA ILE A 157 -19.87 0.37 -4.96
C ILE A 157 -18.40 -0.05 -5.18
N PRO A 158 -17.64 -0.36 -4.12
CA PRO A 158 -16.26 -0.80 -4.24
C PRO A 158 -16.17 -2.14 -4.96
N PHE A 159 -15.03 -2.38 -5.59
CA PHE A 159 -14.70 -3.68 -6.19
C PHE A 159 -14.52 -4.75 -5.10
N SER A 160 -13.72 -4.42 -4.10
CA SER A 160 -13.46 -5.26 -2.94
C SER A 160 -13.42 -4.42 -1.67
N ILE A 161 -13.81 -5.04 -0.55
CA ILE A 161 -13.64 -4.51 0.79
C ILE A 161 -12.83 -5.54 1.57
N ILE A 162 -11.73 -5.11 2.15
CA ILE A 162 -10.79 -5.95 2.89
C ILE A 162 -10.79 -5.49 4.33
N THR A 163 -11.19 -6.36 5.24
CA THR A 163 -11.11 -6.11 6.68
C THR A 163 -10.10 -7.06 7.27
N LEU A 164 -9.09 -6.53 7.94
CA LEU A 164 -8.05 -7.29 8.62
C LEU A 164 -8.07 -6.95 10.10
N LYS A 165 -7.91 -7.96 10.97
CA LYS A 165 -7.71 -7.77 12.40
C LYS A 165 -6.51 -8.55 12.88
N THR A 166 -5.62 -7.88 13.60
CA THR A 166 -4.44 -8.49 14.18
C THR A 166 -4.75 -9.18 15.51
N LYS A 167 -3.76 -9.92 16.03
CA LYS A 167 -3.77 -10.44 17.40
C LYS A 167 -3.62 -9.34 18.46
N SER A 168 -3.00 -8.19 18.13
CA SER A 168 -2.89 -7.04 19.03
C SER A 168 -4.21 -6.25 19.17
N GLY A 169 -5.20 -6.52 18.31
CA GLY A 169 -6.50 -5.85 18.32
C GLY A 169 -6.57 -4.63 17.40
N GLU A 170 -5.58 -4.45 16.52
CA GLU A 170 -5.64 -3.43 15.47
C GLU A 170 -6.55 -3.93 14.34
N ASP A 171 -7.49 -3.08 13.97
CA ASP A 171 -8.44 -3.33 12.88
C ASP A 171 -8.14 -2.36 11.73
N LEU A 172 -7.99 -2.90 10.52
CA LEU A 172 -7.78 -2.14 9.28
C LEU A 172 -8.87 -2.52 8.28
N THR A 173 -9.56 -1.53 7.73
CA THR A 173 -10.52 -1.74 6.64
C THR A 173 -10.09 -0.94 5.42
N LEU A 174 -10.03 -1.61 4.27
CA LEU A 174 -9.71 -1.01 2.97
C LEU A 174 -10.89 -1.18 2.02
N ARG A 175 -11.38 -0.09 1.43
CA ARG A 175 -12.37 -0.12 0.35
C ARG A 175 -11.68 0.23 -0.96
N MET A 176 -11.70 -0.69 -1.91
CA MET A 176 -10.94 -0.57 -3.16
C MET A 176 -11.88 -0.24 -4.32
N HIS A 177 -11.60 0.86 -4.99
CA HIS A 177 -12.35 1.36 -6.13
C HIS A 177 -11.44 1.30 -7.36
N PRO A 178 -11.84 0.65 -8.46
CA PRO A 178 -11.01 0.61 -9.65
C PRO A 178 -10.73 2.02 -10.17
N ALA A 179 -9.47 2.35 -10.37
CA ALA A 179 -9.08 3.59 -11.04
C ALA A 179 -9.29 3.40 -12.53
N ILE A 180 -10.19 4.19 -13.12
CA ILE A 180 -10.41 4.15 -14.57
C ILE A 180 -9.23 4.87 -15.21
N SER A 181 -8.34 4.12 -15.88
CA SER A 181 -7.36 4.76 -16.76
C SER A 181 -8.12 5.35 -17.95
N SER A 182 -7.97 6.65 -18.18
CA SER A 182 -8.56 7.32 -19.34
C SER A 182 -8.01 6.82 -20.69
N ASN A 183 -6.92 6.05 -20.69
CA ASN A 183 -6.14 5.72 -21.89
C ASN A 183 -6.23 4.27 -22.38
N ARG A 184 -7.03 3.39 -21.78
CA ARG A 184 -7.14 1.98 -22.21
C ARG A 184 -8.58 1.47 -22.30
N PHE A 185 -9.43 2.21 -23.01
CA PHE A 185 -10.54 1.56 -23.70
C PHE A 185 -9.94 0.71 -24.84
N LEU A 186 -9.44 -0.48 -24.52
CA LEU A 186 -9.24 -1.50 -25.54
C LEU A 186 -10.63 -1.79 -26.11
N GLU A 187 -10.84 -1.44 -27.38
CA GLU A 187 -12.13 -1.52 -28.07
C GLU A 187 -12.71 -2.96 -28.14
N THR A 188 -11.95 -3.98 -27.73
CA THR A 188 -12.40 -5.38 -27.69
C THR A 188 -11.73 -6.16 -26.55
N GLY A 189 -12.20 -5.99 -25.31
CA GLY A 189 -11.78 -6.82 -24.17
C GLY A 189 -12.45 -6.43 -22.86
N PRO A 190 -12.49 -7.32 -21.85
CA PRO A 190 -12.88 -6.92 -20.51
C PRO A 190 -11.94 -5.81 -19.99
N PRO A 191 -12.44 -4.83 -19.23
CA PRO A 191 -11.62 -3.75 -18.72
C PRO A 191 -10.50 -4.31 -17.86
N VAL A 192 -9.25 -3.98 -18.20
CA VAL A 192 -8.07 -4.28 -17.39
C VAL A 192 -7.85 -3.08 -16.48
N TYR A 193 -8.01 -3.28 -15.18
CA TYR A 193 -7.69 -2.26 -14.19
C TYR A 193 -6.24 -2.40 -13.78
N GLU A 194 -5.48 -1.32 -13.91
CA GLU A 194 -4.06 -1.31 -13.51
C GLU A 194 -3.89 -0.83 -12.07
N HIS A 195 -4.85 -0.04 -11.57
CA HIS A 195 -4.79 0.58 -10.26
C HIS A 195 -6.14 0.57 -9.55
N TYR A 196 -6.08 0.65 -8.23
CA TYR A 196 -7.19 0.91 -7.33
C TYR A 196 -6.92 2.16 -6.53
N LEU A 197 -7.96 2.97 -6.35
CA LEU A 197 -8.03 3.99 -5.33
C LEU A 197 -8.64 3.37 -4.08
N VAL A 198 -7.97 3.54 -2.94
CA VAL A 198 -8.24 2.80 -1.71
C VAL A 198 -8.53 3.78 -0.58
N GLU A 199 -9.71 3.66 0.03
CA GLU A 199 -10.04 4.32 1.28
C GLU A 199 -9.65 3.41 2.46
N ALA A 200 -8.85 3.92 3.39
CA ALA A 200 -8.45 3.21 4.60
C ALA A 200 -9.13 3.76 5.86
N SER A 201 -9.58 2.85 6.72
CA SER A 201 -10.08 3.14 8.07
C SER A 201 -9.25 2.35 9.10
N PRO A 202 -8.82 2.98 10.21
CA PRO A 202 -9.29 4.27 10.73
C PRO A 202 -8.51 5.52 10.32
N SER A 203 -7.40 5.40 9.56
CA SER A 203 -6.54 6.56 9.25
C SER A 203 -7.22 7.62 8.38
N ASN A 204 -8.32 7.27 7.70
CA ASN A 204 -9.03 8.10 6.73
C ASN A 204 -8.14 8.52 5.54
N ASP A 205 -7.11 7.74 5.24
CA ASP A 205 -6.27 7.94 4.08
C ASP A 205 -6.97 7.49 2.79
N PHE A 206 -6.69 8.20 1.71
CA PHE A 206 -7.02 7.82 0.34
C PHE A 206 -5.71 7.56 -0.41
N MET A 207 -5.59 6.40 -1.06
CA MET A 207 -4.31 5.92 -1.59
C MET A 207 -4.47 5.31 -2.97
N LEU A 208 -3.41 5.37 -3.78
CA LEU A 208 -3.33 4.68 -5.07
C LEU A 208 -2.49 3.40 -4.92
N VAL A 209 -3.01 2.28 -5.41
CA VAL A 209 -2.32 0.98 -5.37
C VAL A 209 -2.42 0.27 -6.70
N GLN A 210 -1.34 -0.36 -7.15
CA GLN A 210 -1.32 -1.15 -8.38
C GLN A 210 -2.00 -2.51 -8.20
N ASP A 211 -2.85 -2.90 -9.17
CA ASP A 211 -3.50 -4.22 -9.19
C ASP A 211 -2.49 -5.37 -9.08
N ARG A 212 -1.33 -5.26 -9.74
CA ARG A 212 -0.27 -6.28 -9.66
C ARG A 212 0.18 -6.58 -8.23
N ILE A 213 0.13 -5.60 -7.33
CA ILE A 213 0.56 -5.76 -5.93
C ILE A 213 -0.55 -6.41 -5.10
N VAL A 214 -1.80 -5.95 -5.29
CA VAL A 214 -2.95 -6.37 -4.47
C VAL A 214 -3.68 -7.60 -5.00
N SER A 215 -3.51 -7.96 -6.27
CA SER A 215 -4.11 -9.16 -6.88
C SER A 215 -3.74 -10.45 -6.16
N ARG A 216 -2.60 -10.47 -5.46
CA ARG A 216 -2.14 -11.59 -4.60
C ARG A 216 -3.11 -11.92 -3.47
N ILE A 217 -3.87 -10.93 -2.99
CA ILE A 217 -4.87 -11.09 -1.90
C ILE A 217 -6.31 -11.05 -2.41
N HIS A 218 -6.53 -10.93 -3.72
CA HIS A 218 -7.85 -10.99 -4.34
C HIS A 218 -8.30 -12.43 -4.63
N TRP A 219 -8.29 -13.29 -3.61
CA TRP A 219 -8.75 -14.68 -3.71
C TRP A 219 -10.28 -14.74 -3.72
N GLY A 220 -10.83 -15.81 -4.31
CA GLY A 220 -12.24 -16.17 -4.16
C GLY A 220 -12.43 -17.25 -3.10
N TYR A 221 -13.61 -17.28 -2.47
CA TYR A 221 -13.97 -18.28 -1.45
C TYR A 221 -13.67 -19.73 -1.90
N ASP A 222 -13.96 -20.07 -3.15
CA ASP A 222 -13.75 -21.40 -3.73
C ASP A 222 -12.27 -21.79 -3.85
N PHE A 223 -11.34 -20.83 -3.87
CA PHE A 223 -9.91 -21.11 -4.06
C PHE A 223 -9.30 -21.89 -2.90
N PHE A 224 -9.88 -21.81 -1.70
CA PHE A 224 -9.37 -22.50 -0.51
C PHE A 224 -9.63 -24.00 -0.51
N PHE A 225 -10.58 -24.46 -1.32
CA PHE A 225 -11.14 -25.81 -1.24
C PHE A 225 -10.61 -26.73 -2.35
N VAL A 226 -10.48 -28.03 -2.06
CA VAL A 226 -10.09 -29.02 -3.06
C VAL A 226 -11.18 -29.13 -4.13
N ASP A 227 -10.75 -29.07 -5.39
CA ASP A 227 -11.60 -29.16 -6.58
C ASP A 227 -12.12 -30.61 -6.74
N GLN A 228 -13.43 -30.81 -6.70
CA GLN A 228 -14.02 -32.16 -6.78
C GLN A 228 -13.78 -32.80 -8.15
N ASN A 229 -13.69 -32.01 -9.22
CA ASN A 229 -13.55 -32.51 -10.59
C ASN A 229 -12.13 -32.98 -10.94
N LYS A 230 -11.12 -32.71 -10.11
CA LYS A 230 -9.73 -33.16 -10.35
C LYS A 230 -9.40 -34.55 -9.78
N LYS A 231 -10.26 -35.11 -8.92
CA LYS A 231 -10.02 -36.45 -8.34
C LYS A 231 -10.26 -37.59 -9.33
N GLU A 232 -11.07 -37.40 -10.36
CA GLU A 232 -11.39 -38.47 -11.33
C GLU A 232 -10.28 -38.72 -12.36
N THR A 233 -9.36 -37.77 -12.59
CA THR A 233 -8.32 -37.90 -13.63
C THR A 233 -7.03 -38.57 -13.15
N GLN A 234 -6.89 -38.90 -11.86
CA GLN A 234 -5.71 -39.60 -11.32
C GLN A 234 -5.98 -41.07 -11.00
N SER A 235 -7.12 -41.61 -11.42
CA SER A 235 -7.49 -43.02 -11.27
C SER A 235 -7.73 -43.68 -12.64
N GLN A 236 -6.79 -43.49 -13.58
CA GLN A 236 -6.66 -44.30 -14.80
C GLN A 236 -5.18 -44.55 -15.09
#